data_AF-A0A5Q2W4Y5-F1
#
_entry.id   AF-A0A5Q2W4Y5-F1
#
_cell.length_a   1.000
_cell.length_b   1.000
_cell.length_c   1.000
_cell.angle_alpha   90.00
_cell.angle_beta   90.00
_cell.angle_gamma   90.00
#
_symmetry.space_group_name_H-M   'P 1'
#
loop_
_entity.id
_entity.type
_entity.pdbx_description
1 polymer ?
#
loop_
_entity_poly.entity_id
_entity_poly.type
_entity_poly.pdbx_seq_one_letter_code
_entity_poly.pdbx_strand_id
1 'polypeptide(L)' 'MRWTCTRRCGAGGRKEYADPESAARYAHAFDRRDRDDLGRRAPLIGLFPLRLWRWFERRNQAKKA' A
#
# COMPACT_ATOMS: atom_id res chain seq x y z
N MET A 1 16.12 11.03 -1.77
CA MET A 1 15.04 10.14 -2.25
C MET A 1 13.73 10.92 -2.37
N ARG A 2 12.97 10.71 -3.46
CA ARG A 2 11.62 11.28 -3.65
C ARG A 2 10.66 10.15 -4.01
N TRP A 3 9.42 10.23 -3.53
CA TRP A 3 8.40 9.22 -3.81
C TRP A 3 7.03 9.88 -4.02
N THR A 4 6.17 9.19 -4.77
CA THR A 4 4.81 9.62 -5.08
C THR A 4 3.88 8.41 -5.05
N CYS A 5 2.68 8.57 -4.48
CA CYS A 5 1.72 7.50 -4.42
C CYS A 5 1.14 7.20 -5.82
N THR A 6 1.35 5.97 -6.29
CA THR A 6 0.82 5.49 -7.59
C THR A 6 -0.70 5.56 -7.70
N ARG A 7 -1.42 5.61 -6.56
CA ARG A 7 -2.90 5.70 -6.50
C ARG A 7 -3.44 7.10 -6.82
N ARG A 8 -2.59 8.06 -7.19
CA ARG A 8 -2.95 9.46 -7.49
C ARG A 8 -3.76 10.15 -6.38
N CYS A 9 -3.56 9.76 -5.12
CA CYS A 9 -4.21 10.37 -3.97
C CYS A 9 -3.53 11.66 -3.46
N GLY A 10 -2.54 12.18 -4.20
CA GLY A 10 -1.77 13.37 -3.81
C GLY A 10 -0.71 13.12 -2.74
N ALA A 11 -0.65 11.93 -2.14
CA ALA A 11 0.40 11.58 -1.18
C ALA A 11 1.77 11.43 -1.87
N GLY A 12 2.80 12.03 -1.31
CA GLY A 12 4.17 11.96 -1.80
C GLY A 12 5.11 12.68 -0.84
N GLY A 13 6.42 12.59 -1.09
CA GLY A 13 7.40 13.22 -0.22
C GLY A 13 8.83 13.17 -0.72
N ARG A 14 9.70 13.89 -0.02
CA ARG A 14 11.16 13.87 -0.19
C ARG A 14 11.79 13.52 1.15
N LYS A 15 12.77 12.63 1.13
CA LYS A 15 13.63 12.33 2.27
C LYS A 15 15.10 12.42 1.84
N GLU A 16 15.87 13.13 2.63
CA GLU A 16 17.31 13.26 2.45
C GLU A 16 18.04 12.27 3.35
N TYR A 17 19.10 11.70 2.81
CA TYR A 17 19.94 10.73 3.47
C TYR A 17 21.38 11.22 3.33
N ALA A 18 22.19 10.99 4.36
CA ALA A 18 23.60 11.39 4.36
C ALA A 18 24.42 10.63 3.31
N ASP A 19 23.98 9.43 2.96
CA ASP A 19 24.71 8.50 2.09
C ASP A 19 23.84 7.99 0.92
N PRO A 20 24.39 7.94 -0.30
CA PRO A 20 23.67 7.45 -1.48
C PRO A 20 23.28 5.97 -1.41
N GLU A 21 24.08 5.10 -0.78
CA GLU A 21 23.76 3.67 -0.65
C GLU A 21 22.49 3.48 0.20
N SER A 22 22.40 4.23 1.28
CA SER A 22 21.22 4.29 2.16
C SER A 22 20.00 4.77 1.39
N ALA A 23 20.13 5.82 0.59
CA ALA A 23 19.03 6.32 -0.25
C ALA A 23 18.53 5.25 -1.24
N ALA A 24 19.45 4.49 -1.87
CA ALA A 24 19.12 3.43 -2.80
C ALA A 24 18.43 2.23 -2.12
N ARG A 25 18.95 1.78 -0.97
CA ARG A 25 18.38 0.69 -0.18
C ARG A 25 16.92 0.97 0.20
N TYR A 26 16.64 2.17 0.71
CA TYR A 26 15.28 2.53 1.11
C TYR A 26 14.36 2.80 -0.08
N ALA A 27 14.87 3.35 -1.19
CA ALA A 27 14.09 3.51 -2.41
C ALA A 27 13.59 2.15 -2.94
N HIS A 28 14.47 1.16 -3.01
CA HIS A 28 14.11 -0.18 -3.46
C HIS A 28 13.12 -0.89 -2.52
N ALA A 29 13.21 -0.63 -1.21
CA ALA A 29 12.23 -1.16 -0.26
C ALA A 29 10.84 -0.53 -0.45
N PHE A 30 10.78 0.76 -0.78
CA PHE A 30 9.54 1.54 -0.93
C PHE A 30 8.81 1.28 -2.26
N ASP A 31 9.54 0.89 -3.31
CA ASP A 31 8.98 0.57 -4.63
C ASP A 31 8.30 -0.81 -4.69
N ARG A 32 8.32 -1.57 -3.59
CA ARG A 32 7.64 -2.86 -3.52
C ARG A 32 6.13 -2.65 -3.47
N ARG A 33 5.40 -3.43 -4.28
CA ARG A 33 3.93 -3.41 -4.33
C ARG A 33 3.34 -3.93 -3.01
N ASP A 34 3.13 -3.02 -2.06
CA ASP A 34 2.58 -3.29 -0.70
C ASP A 34 1.20 -4.01 -0.69
N ARG A 35 0.55 -4.20 -1.85
CA ARG A 35 -0.73 -4.92 -1.95
C ARG A 35 -0.63 -6.39 -1.57
N ASP A 36 0.52 -7.04 -1.76
CA ASP A 36 0.67 -8.47 -1.44
C ASP A 36 0.91 -8.75 0.05
N ASP A 37 1.42 -7.76 0.80
CA ASP A 37 1.69 -7.91 2.25
C ASP A 37 0.62 -7.26 3.15
N LEU A 38 -0.15 -6.29 2.65
CA LEU A 38 -1.33 -5.69 3.32
C LEU A 38 -2.52 -6.68 3.39
N GLY A 39 -2.32 -7.75 4.15
CA GLY A 39 -3.31 -8.80 4.38
C GLY A 39 -2.69 -10.14 4.78
N ARG A 40 -1.40 -10.37 4.49
CA ARG A 40 -0.75 -11.65 4.74
C ARG A 40 -0.21 -11.81 6.17
N ARG A 41 0.10 -10.69 6.84
CA ARG A 41 0.58 -10.65 8.24
C ARG A 41 -0.31 -9.84 9.19
N ALA A 42 -1.52 -9.47 8.79
CA ALA A 42 -2.42 -8.80 9.71
C ALA A 42 -3.06 -9.85 10.65
N PRO A 43 -3.00 -9.67 11.99
CA PRO A 43 -3.66 -10.58 12.91
C PRO A 43 -5.15 -10.63 12.59
N LEU A 44 -5.67 -11.86 12.41
CA LEU A 44 -7.05 -12.14 11.97
C LEU A 44 -8.13 -11.55 12.90
N ILE A 45 -7.74 -11.04 14.07
CA ILE A 45 -8.63 -10.59 15.15
C ILE A 45 -9.05 -9.11 14.97
N GLY A 46 -8.34 -8.31 14.18
CA GLY A 46 -8.61 -6.85 14.08
C GLY A 46 -9.34 -6.36 12.83
N LEU A 47 -9.59 -7.21 11.83
CA LEU A 47 -10.00 -6.74 10.48
C LEU A 47 -11.36 -7.25 9.99
N PHE A 48 -12.21 -7.75 10.90
CA PHE A 48 -13.56 -8.18 10.54
C PHE A 48 -14.38 -7.07 9.83
N PRO A 49 -14.37 -5.79 10.27
CA PRO A 49 -15.15 -4.73 9.59
C PRO A 49 -14.69 -4.49 8.15
N LEU A 50 -13.37 -4.51 7.92
CA LEU A 50 -12.81 -4.27 6.59
C LEU A 50 -13.07 -5.45 5.64
N ARG A 51 -13.12 -6.69 6.14
CA ARG A 51 -13.46 -7.87 5.34
C ARG A 51 -14.91 -7.84 4.86
N LEU A 52 -15.85 -7.41 5.72
CA LEU A 52 -17.26 -7.20 5.37
C LEU A 52 -17.40 -6.15 4.26
N TRP A 53 -16.79 -4.97 4.44
CA TRP A 53 -16.84 -3.91 3.43
C TRP A 53 -16.27 -4.39 2.09
N ARG A 54 -15.07 -5.00 2.09
CA ARG A 54 -14.46 -5.53 0.86
C ARG A 54 -15.29 -6.64 0.18
N TRP A 55 -16.15 -7.33 0.91
CA TRP A 55 -17.05 -8.32 0.36
C TRP A 55 -18.29 -7.68 -0.28
N PHE A 56 -18.86 -6.64 0.35
CA PHE A 56 -19.93 -5.84 -0.23
C PHE A 56 -19.51 -5.14 -1.52
N GLU A 57 -18.31 -4.54 -1.56
CA GLU A 57 -17.78 -3.89 -2.77
C GLU A 57 -17.65 -4.87 -3.93
N ARG A 58 -17.12 -6.08 -3.67
CA ARG A 58 -16.96 -7.11 -4.71
C ARG A 58 -18.31 -7.55 -5.29
N ARG A 59 -19.36 -7.62 -4.46
CA ARG A 59 -20.72 -7.93 -4.92
C ARG A 59 -21.35 -6.81 -5.74
N ASN A 60 -21.08 -5.56 -5.39
CA ASN A 60 -21.55 -4.42 -6.17
C ASN A 60 -20.85 -4.32 -7.54
N GLN A 61 -19.56 -4.65 -7.61
CA GLN A 61 -18.82 -4.66 -8.88
C GLN A 61 -19.30 -5.79 -9.81
N ALA A 62 -19.64 -6.97 -9.26
CA ALA A 62 -20.20 -8.08 -10.03
C ALA A 62 -21.63 -7.83 -10.56
N LYS A 63 -22.34 -6.84 -10.01
CA LYS A 63 -23.66 -6.41 -10.50
C LYS A 63 -23.56 -5.31 -11.58
N LYS A 64 -22.38 -4.73 -11.78
CA LYS A 64 -22.10 -3.69 -12.78
C LYS A 64 -21.43 -4.21 -14.05
N ALA A 65 -21.04 -5.49 -14.07
CA ALA A 65 -20.64 -6.23 -15.26
C ALA A 65 -21.83 -7.06 -15.76
#